data_AF-A0A7V5J1N1-F1
#
_entry.id   AF-A0A7V5J1N1-F1
#
_cell.length_a   1.000
_cell.length_b   1.000
_cell.length_c   1.000
_cell.angle_alpha   90.00
_cell.angle_beta   90.00
_cell.angle_gamma   90.00
#
_symmetry.space_group_name_H-M   'P 1'
#
loop_
_entity.id
_entity.type
_entity.pdbx_description
1 polymer ?
#
loop_
_entity_poly.entity_id
_entity_poly.type
_entity_poly.pdbx_seq_one_letter_code
_entity_poly.pdbx_strand_id
1 'polypeptide(L)'
;MAKLSINRLLSRAEEQFSMGEYESALTTYGLLLKENPTHGAAKIGVFLCDIGMESAEEAQALFDYYQIIKSEEHDAEEVMSNLISTLDTTKDQLNTLLETTEESIDYEDGIAYEDFLTFAKERGDFAQAFQDVMFSTKVILKGKEEYIDFITQLIEGGYSDMAEQFLDSMSSAFGKNQEIYALYEKLEKNE
;
A
#
# COMPACT_ATOMS: atom_id res chain seq x y z
N MET A 1 39.79 -1.53 -1.22
CA MET A 1 39.26 -1.58 -2.60
C MET A 1 37.75 -1.86 -2.63
N ALA A 2 37.23 -2.85 -1.90
CA ALA A 2 35.80 -3.20 -1.87
C ALA A 2 34.83 -2.04 -1.49
N LYS A 3 35.19 -1.18 -0.52
CA LYS A 3 34.33 -0.05 -0.11
C LYS A 3 34.15 1.01 -1.21
N LEU A 4 35.17 1.19 -2.05
CA LEU A 4 35.14 2.16 -3.16
C LEU A 4 34.27 1.64 -4.31
N SER A 5 34.23 0.32 -4.54
CA SER A 5 33.37 -0.30 -5.55
C SER A 5 31.90 -0.31 -5.12
N ILE A 6 31.60 -0.48 -3.82
CA ILE A 6 30.23 -0.44 -3.29
C ILE A 6 29.60 0.93 -3.51
N ASN A 7 30.26 2.02 -3.09
CA ASN A 7 29.71 3.37 -3.28
C ASN A 7 29.51 3.70 -4.75
N ARG A 8 30.43 3.27 -5.64
CA ARG A 8 30.30 3.49 -7.08
C ARG A 8 29.11 2.74 -7.69
N LEU A 9 28.85 1.51 -7.22
CA LEU A 9 27.69 0.72 -7.66
C LEU A 9 26.40 1.34 -7.15
N LEU A 10 26.37 1.79 -5.90
CA LEU A 10 25.19 2.45 -5.31
C LEU A 10 24.83 3.73 -6.07
N SER A 11 25.78 4.65 -6.25
CA SER A 11 25.51 5.90 -6.97
C SER A 11 25.09 5.66 -8.42
N ARG A 12 25.67 4.65 -9.09
CA ARG A 12 25.24 4.28 -10.44
C ARG A 12 23.81 3.75 -10.45
N ALA A 13 23.43 2.92 -9.48
CA ALA A 13 22.09 2.38 -9.40
C ALA A 13 21.05 3.48 -9.10
N GLU A 14 21.37 4.41 -8.19
CA GLU A 14 20.54 5.59 -7.89
C GLU A 14 20.38 6.48 -9.14
N GLU A 15 21.45 6.73 -9.90
CA GLU A 15 21.40 7.51 -11.15
C GLU A 15 20.53 6.84 -12.23
N GLN A 16 20.71 5.53 -12.45
CA GLN A 16 19.88 4.76 -13.37
C GLN A 16 18.41 4.77 -12.96
N PHE A 17 18.14 4.66 -11.65
CA PHE A 17 16.80 4.74 -11.10
C PHE A 17 16.15 6.09 -11.39
N SER A 18 16.83 7.21 -11.11
CA SER A 18 16.32 8.56 -11.36
C SER A 18 16.10 8.86 -12.86
N MET A 19 16.77 8.14 -13.76
CA MET A 19 16.52 8.22 -15.20
C MET A 19 15.34 7.35 -15.66
N GLY A 20 14.71 6.59 -14.76
CA GLY A 20 13.65 5.64 -15.07
C GLY A 20 14.15 4.33 -15.69
N GLU A 21 15.46 4.06 -15.65
CA GLU A 21 16.06 2.84 -16.19
C GLU A 21 15.97 1.68 -15.18
N TYR A 22 14.76 1.31 -14.76
CA TYR A 22 14.52 0.42 -13.62
C TYR A 22 15.15 -0.98 -13.76
N GLU A 23 15.13 -1.60 -14.96
CA GLU A 23 15.80 -2.89 -15.18
C GLU A 23 17.33 -2.81 -15.01
N SER A 24 17.91 -1.70 -15.47
CA SER A 24 19.35 -1.45 -15.34
C SER A 24 19.72 -1.14 -13.90
N ALA A 25 18.91 -0.34 -13.21
CA ALA A 25 19.07 -0.04 -11.79
C ALA A 25 18.95 -1.32 -10.95
N LEU A 26 17.93 -2.15 -11.20
CA LEU A 26 17.71 -3.44 -10.53
C LEU A 26 18.94 -4.36 -10.67
N THR A 27 19.48 -4.46 -11.89
CA THR A 27 20.70 -5.24 -12.15
C THR A 27 21.88 -4.72 -11.34
N THR A 28 22.08 -3.40 -11.29
CA THR A 28 23.17 -2.78 -10.54
C THR A 28 23.01 -2.94 -9.03
N TYR A 29 21.80 -2.79 -8.49
CA TYR A 29 21.50 -3.08 -7.08
C TYR A 29 21.72 -4.56 -6.74
N GLY A 30 21.30 -5.48 -7.61
CA GLY A 30 21.53 -6.92 -7.44
C GLY A 30 23.01 -7.29 -7.40
N LEU A 31 23.85 -6.65 -8.24
CA LEU A 31 25.30 -6.80 -8.17
C LEU A 31 25.87 -6.29 -6.83
N LEU A 32 25.33 -5.20 -6.30
CA LEU A 32 25.73 -4.69 -4.98
C LEU A 32 25.37 -5.68 -3.87
N LEU A 33 24.15 -6.23 -3.90
CA LEU A 33 23.68 -7.20 -2.90
C LEU A 33 24.40 -8.54 -2.98
N LYS A 34 24.91 -8.94 -4.16
CA LYS A 34 25.77 -10.12 -4.28
C LYS A 34 27.06 -9.98 -3.47
N GLU A 35 27.64 -8.78 -3.45
CA GLU A 35 28.87 -8.49 -2.71
C GLU A 35 28.59 -8.09 -1.25
N ASN A 36 27.44 -7.48 -0.97
CA ASN A 36 27.00 -7.07 0.35
C ASN A 36 25.50 -7.32 0.57
N PRO A 37 25.10 -8.55 0.96
CA PRO A 37 23.69 -8.94 1.06
C PRO A 37 22.87 -8.18 2.10
N THR A 38 23.52 -7.50 3.05
CA THR A 38 22.86 -6.78 4.13
C THR A 38 22.81 -5.27 3.90
N HIS A 39 23.17 -4.77 2.70
CA HIS A 39 23.16 -3.35 2.40
C HIS A 39 21.72 -2.81 2.25
N GLY A 40 21.22 -2.07 3.25
CA GLY A 40 19.82 -1.67 3.32
C GLY A 40 19.36 -0.80 2.15
N ALA A 41 20.10 0.26 1.81
CA ALA A 41 19.78 1.11 0.66
C ALA A 41 19.64 0.36 -0.68
N ALA A 42 20.38 -0.75 -0.84
CA ALA A 42 20.29 -1.53 -2.08
C ALA A 42 19.10 -2.50 -2.07
N LYS A 43 18.70 -3.00 -0.90
CA LYS A 43 17.43 -3.75 -0.77
C LYS A 43 16.25 -2.85 -1.11
N ILE A 44 16.20 -1.66 -0.53
CA ILE A 44 15.18 -0.64 -0.85
C ILE A 44 15.18 -0.34 -2.34
N GLY A 45 16.36 -0.10 -2.92
CA GLY A 45 16.50 0.15 -4.36
C GLY A 45 15.94 -0.96 -5.24
N VAL A 46 16.10 -2.24 -4.86
CA VAL A 46 15.50 -3.38 -5.58
C VAL A 46 13.98 -3.30 -5.56
N PHE A 47 13.35 -3.10 -4.39
CA PHE A 47 11.90 -2.98 -4.27
C PHE A 47 11.35 -1.81 -5.07
N LEU A 48 12.00 -0.64 -4.99
CA LEU A 48 11.58 0.52 -5.76
C LEU A 48 11.72 0.28 -7.27
N CYS A 49 12.70 -0.51 -7.74
CA CYS A 49 12.79 -0.87 -9.15
C CYS A 49 11.62 -1.74 -9.59
N ASP A 50 11.18 -2.68 -8.74
CA ASP A 50 10.02 -3.53 -9.02
C ASP A 50 8.75 -2.69 -9.14
N ILE A 51 8.52 -1.79 -8.17
CA ILE A 51 7.44 -0.79 -8.23
C ILE A 51 7.58 0.07 -9.49
N GLY A 52 8.78 0.50 -9.86
CA GLY A 52 9.03 1.36 -11.02
C GLY A 52 8.74 0.69 -12.37
N MET A 53 8.87 -0.63 -12.45
CA MET A 53 8.48 -1.40 -13.63
C MET A 53 6.95 -1.43 -13.83
N GLU A 54 6.18 -1.30 -12.76
CA GLU A 54 4.72 -1.23 -12.81
C GLU A 54 4.20 0.23 -12.87
N SER A 55 4.77 1.09 -12.04
CA SER A 55 4.37 2.48 -11.81
C SER A 55 5.60 3.36 -11.59
N ALA A 56 6.06 3.98 -12.68
CA ALA A 56 7.21 4.88 -12.64
C ALA A 56 6.99 6.08 -11.71
N GLU A 57 5.77 6.63 -11.66
CA GLU A 57 5.44 7.81 -10.85
C GLU A 57 5.53 7.50 -9.35
N GLU A 58 4.97 6.36 -8.93
CA GLU A 58 5.00 5.90 -7.53
C GLU A 58 6.43 5.60 -7.06
N ALA A 59 7.21 4.93 -7.90
CA ALA A 59 8.59 4.60 -7.59
C ALA A 59 9.46 5.85 -7.42
N GLN A 60 9.29 6.87 -8.27
CA GLN A 60 10.01 8.14 -8.13
C GLN A 60 9.59 8.88 -6.85
N ALA A 61 8.29 8.93 -6.53
CA ALA A 61 7.81 9.57 -5.32
C ALA A 61 8.37 8.93 -4.04
N LEU A 62 8.37 7.59 -3.98
CA LEU A 62 8.95 6.83 -2.86
C LEU A 62 10.46 7.00 -2.76
N PHE A 63 11.14 7.09 -3.90
CA PHE A 63 12.59 7.33 -3.94
C PHE A 63 12.95 8.74 -3.45
N ASP A 64 12.22 9.77 -3.88
CA ASP A 64 12.39 11.14 -3.41
C ASP A 64 12.17 11.22 -1.89
N TYR A 65 11.10 10.59 -1.39
CA TYR A 65 10.86 10.49 0.05
C TYR A 65 12.03 9.80 0.78
N TYR A 66 12.53 8.68 0.25
CA TYR A 66 13.69 7.98 0.80
C TYR A 66 14.95 8.86 0.86
N GLN A 67 15.24 9.65 -0.18
CA GLN A 67 16.40 10.55 -0.18
C GLN A 67 16.27 11.67 0.86
N ILE A 68 15.06 12.18 1.09
CA ILE A 68 14.79 13.20 2.11
C ILE A 68 15.08 12.62 3.50
N ILE A 69 14.45 11.50 3.87
CA ILE A 69 14.62 10.92 5.21
C ILE A 69 16.05 10.41 5.47
N LYS A 70 16.75 9.93 4.42
CA LYS A 70 18.17 9.53 4.51
C LYS A 70 19.10 10.69 4.85
N SER A 71 18.68 11.92 4.56
CA SER A 71 19.44 13.13 4.90
C SER A 71 19.14 13.67 6.30
N GLU A 72 18.00 13.30 6.89
CA GLU A 72 17.46 13.86 8.13
C GLU A 72 17.51 12.88 9.33
N GLU A 73 17.42 11.57 9.08
CA GLU A 73 17.28 10.54 10.12
C GLU A 73 18.38 9.45 10.06
N HIS A 74 18.69 8.85 11.22
CA HIS A 74 19.65 7.74 11.31
C HIS A 74 19.09 6.39 10.81
N ASP A 75 17.75 6.25 10.74
CA ASP A 75 17.07 4.95 10.53
C ASP A 75 16.20 4.92 9.26
N ALA A 76 16.51 5.75 8.27
CA ALA A 76 15.79 5.85 6.99
C ALA A 76 15.54 4.51 6.30
N GLU A 77 16.46 3.55 6.45
CA GLU A 77 16.33 2.22 5.87
C GLU A 77 15.20 1.39 6.54
N GLU A 78 15.02 1.54 7.85
CA GLU A 78 13.97 0.86 8.62
C GLU A 78 12.59 1.46 8.31
N VAL A 79 12.50 2.79 8.28
CA VAL A 79 11.27 3.52 7.90
C VAL A 79 10.79 3.08 6.52
N MET A 80 11.70 3.01 5.55
CA MET A 80 11.37 2.61 4.19
C MET A 80 10.99 1.13 4.09
N SER A 81 11.69 0.25 4.82
CA SER A 81 11.36 -1.18 4.85
C SER A 81 9.96 -1.43 5.40
N ASN A 82 9.56 -0.70 6.44
CA ASN A 82 8.22 -0.78 7.02
C ASN A 82 7.14 -0.26 6.06
N LEU A 83 7.43 0.85 5.37
CA LEU A 83 6.53 1.41 4.36
C LEU A 83 6.29 0.41 3.21
N ILE A 84 7.37 -0.13 2.62
CA ILE A 84 7.29 -1.11 1.53
C ILE A 84 6.56 -2.38 1.99
N SER A 85 6.87 -2.89 3.18
CA SER A 85 6.20 -4.09 3.70
C SER A 85 4.70 -3.89 3.89
N THR A 86 4.29 -2.67 4.26
CA THR A 86 2.88 -2.30 4.37
C THR A 86 2.22 -2.25 2.98
N LEU A 87 2.90 -1.70 1.98
CA LEU A 87 2.42 -1.64 0.59
C LEU A 87 2.28 -3.04 -0.02
N ASP A 88 3.29 -3.92 0.12
CA ASP A 88 3.25 -5.29 -0.38
C ASP A 88 2.15 -6.11 0.30
N THR A 89 2.01 -6.00 1.64
CA THR A 89 0.92 -6.68 2.36
C THR A 89 -0.44 -6.21 1.86
N THR A 90 -0.60 -4.91 1.60
CA THR A 90 -1.84 -4.35 1.08
C THR A 90 -2.10 -4.85 -0.35
N LYS A 91 -1.07 -4.92 -1.20
CA LYS A 91 -1.16 -5.41 -2.58
C LYS A 91 -1.47 -6.91 -2.66
N ASP A 92 -0.86 -7.73 -1.81
CA ASP A 92 -1.15 -9.17 -1.71
C ASP A 92 -2.58 -9.41 -1.23
N GLN A 93 -3.03 -8.64 -0.23
CA GLN A 93 -4.42 -8.68 0.20
C GLN A 93 -5.36 -8.29 -0.95
N LEU A 94 -5.07 -7.22 -1.69
CA LEU A 94 -5.87 -6.79 -2.83
C LEU A 94 -5.86 -7.79 -4.00
N ASN A 95 -4.71 -8.37 -4.34
CA ASN A 95 -4.61 -9.41 -5.36
C ASN A 95 -5.38 -10.66 -4.95
N THR A 96 -5.33 -11.06 -3.68
CA THR A 96 -6.15 -12.15 -3.14
C THR A 96 -7.64 -11.85 -3.29
N LEU A 97 -8.06 -10.59 -3.05
CA LEU A 97 -9.45 -10.14 -3.24
C LEU A 97 -9.87 -10.06 -4.72
N LEU A 98 -8.95 -9.81 -5.64
CA LEU A 98 -9.20 -9.76 -7.08
C LEU A 98 -9.17 -11.15 -7.73
N GLU A 99 -8.40 -12.10 -7.18
CA GLU A 99 -8.31 -13.48 -7.65
C GLU A 99 -9.44 -14.38 -7.12
N THR A 100 -10.19 -13.96 -6.09
CA THR A 100 -11.29 -14.76 -5.54
C THR A 100 -12.55 -14.70 -6.42
N THR A 101 -12.55 -15.49 -7.50
CA THR A 101 -13.79 -16.15 -7.94
C THR A 101 -13.85 -17.48 -7.20
N GLU A 102 -14.60 -17.51 -6.09
CA GLU A 102 -15.01 -18.72 -5.36
C GLU A 102 -13.89 -19.75 -5.05
N GLU A 103 -12.92 -19.46 -4.17
CA GLU A 103 -12.32 -20.54 -3.37
C GLU A 103 -11.61 -19.99 -2.11
N SER A 104 -12.19 -20.34 -0.95
CA SER A 104 -11.63 -20.41 0.40
C SER A 104 -10.44 -19.49 0.75
N ILE A 105 -10.76 -18.29 1.26
CA ILE A 105 -9.87 -17.54 2.16
C ILE A 105 -9.81 -18.33 3.48
N ASP A 106 -8.61 -18.64 3.97
CA ASP A 106 -8.42 -19.15 5.33
C ASP A 106 -8.67 -17.98 6.32
N TYR A 107 -9.83 -18.03 6.98
CA TYR A 107 -10.32 -17.00 7.91
C TYR A 107 -9.70 -17.16 9.31
N GLU A 108 -8.36 -17.18 9.43
CA GLU A 108 -7.77 -17.36 10.77
C GLU A 108 -7.90 -16.11 11.66
N ASP A 109 -8.02 -14.88 11.12
CA ASP A 109 -8.02 -13.63 11.93
C ASP A 109 -9.00 -12.52 11.46
N GLY A 110 -10.08 -12.85 10.74
CA GLY A 110 -11.02 -11.85 10.20
C GLY A 110 -12.50 -12.25 10.21
N ILE A 111 -13.39 -11.25 10.24
CA ILE A 111 -14.83 -11.42 10.04
C ILE A 111 -15.21 -11.04 8.60
N ALA A 112 -16.11 -11.80 7.99
CA ALA A 112 -16.67 -11.40 6.70
C ALA A 112 -17.51 -10.12 6.85
N TYR A 113 -17.53 -9.27 5.81
CA TYR A 113 -18.30 -8.05 5.83
C TYR A 113 -19.81 -8.26 6.07
N GLU A 114 -20.37 -9.34 5.55
CA GLU A 114 -21.77 -9.72 5.78
C GLU A 114 -22.06 -10.01 7.28
N ASP A 115 -21.11 -10.64 7.96
CA ASP A 115 -21.21 -10.93 9.40
C ASP A 115 -21.03 -9.65 10.22
N PHE A 116 -20.12 -8.77 9.80
CA PHE A 116 -19.96 -7.44 10.39
C PHE A 116 -21.23 -6.60 10.26
N LEU A 117 -21.85 -6.58 9.08
CA LEU A 117 -23.11 -5.88 8.84
C LEU A 117 -24.24 -6.44 9.71
N THR A 118 -24.26 -7.75 9.94
CA THR A 118 -25.22 -8.38 10.85
C THR A 118 -25.00 -7.91 12.28
N PHE A 119 -23.76 -7.91 12.75
CA PHE A 119 -23.38 -7.39 14.07
C PHE A 119 -23.70 -5.89 14.24
N ALA A 120 -23.40 -5.07 13.23
CA ALA A 120 -23.69 -3.64 13.22
C ALA A 120 -25.20 -3.36 13.29
N LYS A 121 -26.02 -4.14 12.58
CA LYS A 121 -27.48 -4.07 12.65
C LYS A 121 -28.03 -4.45 14.02
N GLU A 122 -27.48 -5.48 14.66
CA GLU A 122 -27.87 -5.88 16.02
C GLU A 122 -27.51 -4.81 17.07
N ARG A 123 -26.39 -4.12 16.88
CA ARG A 123 -25.98 -2.96 17.70
C ARG A 123 -26.81 -1.71 17.43
N GLY A 124 -27.40 -1.59 16.25
CA GLY A 124 -28.23 -0.46 15.82
C GLY A 124 -27.44 0.78 15.39
N ASP A 125 -26.11 0.72 15.43
CA ASP A 125 -25.21 1.81 15.06
C ASP A 125 -23.95 1.25 14.41
N PHE A 126 -23.82 1.47 13.09
CA PHE A 126 -22.65 1.06 12.30
C PHE A 126 -21.38 1.71 12.83
N ALA A 127 -21.46 2.97 13.24
CA ALA A 127 -20.30 3.74 13.63
C ALA A 127 -19.66 3.22 14.91
N GLN A 128 -20.49 2.88 15.88
CA GLN A 128 -20.04 2.31 17.14
C GLN A 128 -19.58 0.85 16.97
N ALA A 129 -20.29 0.06 16.15
CA ALA A 129 -19.89 -1.31 15.84
C ALA A 129 -18.53 -1.36 15.12
N PHE A 130 -18.28 -0.42 14.22
CA PHE A 130 -17.03 -0.28 13.50
C PHE A 130 -15.85 0.03 14.43
N GLN A 131 -15.99 1.00 15.35
CA GLN A 131 -14.96 1.27 16.37
C GLN A 131 -14.65 0.04 17.23
N ASP A 132 -15.69 -0.70 17.66
CA ASP A 132 -15.51 -1.87 18.52
C ASP A 132 -14.78 -3.03 17.80
N VAL A 133 -14.98 -3.17 16.50
CA VAL A 133 -14.42 -4.27 15.69
C VAL A 133 -13.03 -3.94 15.15
N MET A 134 -12.78 -2.71 14.73
CA MET A 134 -11.51 -2.28 14.10
C MET A 134 -10.26 -2.51 14.97
N PHE A 135 -10.42 -2.53 16.30
CA PHE A 135 -9.30 -2.81 17.22
C PHE A 135 -9.06 -4.30 17.47
N SER A 136 -10.03 -5.16 17.16
CA SER A 136 -10.01 -6.57 17.60
C SER A 136 -10.03 -7.57 16.46
N THR A 137 -10.59 -7.24 15.29
CA THR A 137 -10.72 -8.18 14.16
C THR A 137 -10.73 -7.44 12.82
N LYS A 138 -10.09 -8.02 11.80
CA LYS A 138 -10.08 -7.46 10.44
C LYS A 138 -11.41 -7.75 9.73
N VAL A 139 -12.01 -6.75 9.07
CA VAL A 139 -13.19 -6.95 8.21
C VAL A 139 -12.72 -7.32 6.80
N ILE A 140 -13.17 -8.48 6.30
CA ILE A 140 -12.81 -9.01 4.98
C ILE A 140 -13.92 -8.68 3.97
N LEU A 141 -13.55 -7.97 2.91
CA LEU A 141 -14.43 -7.51 1.82
C LEU A 141 -14.22 -8.40 0.59
N LYS A 142 -15.24 -9.09 0.10
CA LYS A 142 -15.16 -10.11 -0.97
C LYS A 142 -15.17 -9.54 -2.39
N GLY A 143 -15.20 -8.22 -2.55
CA GLY A 143 -15.17 -7.61 -3.88
C GLY A 143 -15.57 -6.14 -3.89
N LYS A 144 -15.61 -5.59 -5.12
CA LYS A 144 -15.87 -4.17 -5.38
C LYS A 144 -17.17 -3.65 -4.74
N GLU A 145 -18.25 -4.43 -4.83
CA GLU A 145 -19.57 -4.00 -4.34
C GLU A 145 -19.57 -3.83 -2.82
N GLU A 146 -18.99 -4.78 -2.08
CA GLU A 146 -18.85 -4.71 -0.63
C GLU A 146 -17.94 -3.56 -0.20
N TYR A 147 -16.89 -3.29 -0.98
CA TYR A 147 -15.97 -2.19 -0.71
C TYR A 147 -16.64 -0.81 -0.88
N ILE A 148 -17.41 -0.63 -1.96
CA ILE A 148 -18.19 0.60 -2.21
C ILE A 148 -19.22 0.81 -1.11
N ASP A 149 -19.91 -0.25 -0.70
CA ASP A 149 -20.87 -0.20 0.40
C ASP A 149 -20.17 0.15 1.72
N PHE A 150 -19.03 -0.48 2.02
CA PHE A 150 -18.25 -0.21 3.23
C PHE A 150 -17.84 1.26 3.34
N ILE A 151 -17.26 1.84 2.28
CA ILE A 151 -16.93 3.28 2.25
C ILE A 151 -18.18 4.13 2.42
N THR A 152 -19.27 3.76 1.76
CA THR A 152 -20.54 4.48 1.87
C THR A 152 -21.02 4.53 3.32
N GLN A 153 -20.96 3.40 4.03
CA GLN A 153 -21.33 3.32 5.44
C GLN A 153 -20.38 4.13 6.34
N LEU A 154 -19.08 4.20 6.02
CA LEU A 154 -18.13 5.06 6.76
C LEU A 154 -18.46 6.55 6.61
N ILE A 155 -18.77 7.00 5.39
CA ILE A 155 -19.17 8.39 5.11
C ILE A 155 -20.47 8.71 5.87
N GLU A 156 -21.47 7.84 5.78
CA GLU A 156 -22.76 8.03 6.46
C GLU A 156 -22.63 7.96 7.99
N GLY A 157 -21.65 7.20 8.49
CA GLY A 157 -21.31 7.10 9.90
C GLY A 157 -20.45 8.25 10.45
N GLY A 158 -20.07 9.23 9.62
CA GLY A 158 -19.27 10.39 10.03
C GLY A 158 -17.76 10.13 10.14
N TYR A 159 -17.25 9.05 9.55
CA TYR A 159 -15.82 8.74 9.46
C TYR A 159 -15.25 9.14 8.10
N SER A 160 -15.52 10.37 7.68
CA SER A 160 -15.10 10.91 6.39
C SER A 160 -13.60 10.78 6.15
N ASP A 161 -12.77 11.12 7.14
CA ASP A 161 -11.29 11.01 7.06
C ASP A 161 -10.83 9.57 6.78
N MET A 162 -11.51 8.58 7.36
CA MET A 162 -11.16 7.19 7.16
C MET A 162 -11.67 6.67 5.80
N ALA A 163 -12.88 7.08 5.42
CA ALA A 163 -13.42 6.79 4.09
C ALA A 163 -12.52 7.36 2.98
N GLU A 164 -11.96 8.56 3.17
CA GLU A 164 -11.00 9.19 2.26
C GLU A 164 -9.71 8.36 2.16
N GLN A 165 -9.13 7.94 3.29
CA GLN A 165 -7.94 7.06 3.28
C GLN A 165 -8.17 5.74 2.54
N PHE A 166 -9.34 5.12 2.72
CA PHE A 166 -9.70 3.92 1.96
C PHE A 166 -9.87 4.27 0.46
N LEU A 167 -10.58 5.34 0.10
CA LEU A 167 -10.77 5.77 -1.29
C LEU A 167 -9.46 6.07 -2.03
N ASP A 168 -8.53 6.77 -1.38
CA ASP A 168 -7.23 7.13 -1.94
C ASP A 168 -6.40 5.88 -2.23
N SER A 169 -6.41 4.92 -1.30
CA SER A 169 -5.72 3.62 -1.45
C SER A 169 -6.21 2.81 -2.65
N MET A 170 -7.42 3.09 -3.14
CA MET A 170 -8.06 2.35 -4.23
C MET A 170 -8.15 3.12 -5.55
N SER A 171 -7.86 4.42 -5.53
CA SER A 171 -7.91 5.31 -6.70
C SER A 171 -7.01 4.82 -7.84
N SER A 172 -5.87 4.21 -7.50
CA SER A 172 -4.92 3.60 -8.43
C SER A 172 -5.41 2.26 -9.00
N ALA A 173 -6.11 1.44 -8.21
CA ALA A 173 -6.55 0.09 -8.60
C ALA A 173 -7.84 0.07 -9.44
N PHE A 174 -8.76 1.01 -9.24
CA PHE A 174 -10.08 0.99 -9.91
C PHE A 174 -10.14 1.82 -11.20
N GLY A 175 -9.07 2.54 -11.51
CA GLY A 175 -9.03 3.48 -12.62
C GLY A 175 -10.12 4.55 -12.52
N LYS A 176 -10.40 5.25 -13.63
CA LYS A 176 -11.48 6.27 -13.72
C LYS A 176 -12.87 5.62 -13.73
N ASN A 177 -13.25 4.94 -12.65
CA ASN A 177 -14.56 4.35 -12.50
C ASN A 177 -15.56 5.40 -11.99
N GLN A 178 -16.70 5.54 -12.65
CA GLN A 178 -17.71 6.56 -12.36
C GLN A 178 -18.28 6.45 -10.94
N GLU A 179 -18.28 5.24 -10.37
CA GLU A 179 -18.75 4.97 -9.00
C GLU A 179 -17.78 5.48 -7.93
N ILE A 180 -16.47 5.47 -8.19
CA ILE A 180 -15.45 6.00 -7.26
C ILE A 180 -15.55 7.53 -7.20
N TYR A 181 -15.71 8.18 -8.37
CA TYR A 181 -15.98 9.63 -8.42
C TYR A 181 -17.25 10.02 -7.65
N ALA A 182 -18.29 9.18 -7.68
CA ALA A 182 -19.52 9.43 -6.92
C ALA A 182 -19.29 9.34 -5.40
N LEU A 183 -18.33 8.53 -4.93
CA LEU A 183 -17.95 8.45 -3.52
C LEU A 183 -17.16 9.68 -3.07
N TYR A 184 -16.21 10.17 -3.87
CA TYR A 184 -15.53 11.45 -3.60
C TYR A 184 -16.52 12.62 -3.54
N GLU A 185 -17.46 12.71 -4.48
CA GLU A 185 -18.51 13.74 -4.41
C GLU A 185 -19.41 13.61 -3.16
N LYS A 186 -19.56 12.40 -2.61
CA LYS A 186 -20.38 12.15 -1.42
C LYS A 186 -19.62 12.52 -0.14
N LEU A 187 -18.29 12.39 -0.14
CA LEU A 187 -17.41 12.93 0.90
C LEU A 187 -17.45 14.46 0.94
N GLU A 188 -17.21 15.12 -0.20
CA GLU A 188 -17.20 16.59 -0.29
C GLU A 188 -18.54 17.25 0.11
N LYS A 189 -19.66 16.51 0.02
CA LYS A 189 -20.99 16.99 0.42
C LYS A 189 -21.30 16.77 1.91
N ASN A 190 -20.51 15.97 2.62
CA ASN A 190 -20.69 15.65 4.04
C ASN A 190 -19.66 16.34 4.97
N GLU A 191 -18.74 17.14 4.44
CA GLU A 191 -17.97 18.15 5.20
C GLU A 191 -18.80 19.41 5.53
#